data_AF-A0A4U7EBR0-F1
#
_entry.id   AF-A0A4U7EBR0-F1
#
_cell.length_a   1.000
_cell.length_b   1.000
_cell.length_c   1.000
_cell.angle_alpha   90.00
_cell.angle_beta   90.00
_cell.angle_gamma   90.00
#
_symmetry.space_group_name_H-M   'P 1'
#
loop_
_entity.id
_entity.type
_entity.pdbx_description
1 polymer ?
#
loop_
_entity_poly.entity_id
_entity_poly.type
_entity_poly.pdbx_seq_one_letter_code
_entity_poly.pdbx_strand_id
1 'polypeptide(L)'
;MARSLSRDESGPDALQEAGQRTLLIGDDKPIRISSGHRILHHEGKCSRPHGHNYEITVEVTGELTEEGWVVDKGDVTAVIDAWDHRFLVEAGDPLIDAFEASGDGDALVVLEHPPTAEVMSVLLEQRMLDAFPDTVSDVSVSVSETGELCASY
;
A
#
# COMPACT_ATOMS: atom_id res chain seq x y z
N MET A 1 45.01 11.15 -8.90
CA MET A 1 44.31 12.20 -9.67
C MET A 1 42.84 12.15 -9.28
N ALA A 2 42.35 13.15 -8.56
CA ALA A 2 40.92 13.24 -8.23
C ALA A 2 40.17 13.55 -9.53
N ARG A 3 39.25 12.68 -9.94
CA ARG A 3 38.34 12.97 -11.06
C ARG A 3 37.52 14.19 -10.66
N SER A 4 37.66 15.28 -11.42
CA SER A 4 36.79 16.45 -11.31
C SER A 4 35.36 15.96 -11.49
N LEU A 5 34.51 16.16 -10.49
CA LEU A 5 33.08 15.94 -10.63
C LEU A 5 32.59 16.89 -11.72
N SER A 6 31.98 16.36 -12.77
CA SER A 6 31.22 17.19 -13.71
C SER A 6 29.97 17.66 -12.97
N ARG A 7 29.81 18.97 -12.82
CA ARG A 7 28.56 19.55 -12.33
C ARG A 7 27.68 19.85 -13.54
N ASP A 8 26.42 19.48 -13.41
CA ASP A 8 25.39 19.86 -14.37
C ASP A 8 25.01 21.34 -14.13
N GLU A 9 24.76 22.09 -15.21
CA GLU A 9 24.49 23.53 -15.16
C GLU A 9 23.00 23.88 -15.00
N SER A 10 22.14 22.87 -14.75
CA SER A 10 20.73 23.10 -14.43
C SER A 10 20.60 24.00 -13.20
N GLY A 11 19.90 25.12 -13.37
CA GLY A 11 19.69 26.11 -12.31
C GLY A 11 18.75 25.59 -11.21
N PRO A 12 18.83 26.17 -9.99
CA PRO A 12 18.04 25.73 -8.83
C PRO A 12 16.51 25.86 -9.04
N ASP A 13 16.06 26.73 -9.93
CA ASP A 13 14.63 26.93 -10.24
C ASP A 13 14.00 25.78 -11.04
N ALA A 14 14.79 24.92 -11.68
CA ALA A 14 14.25 23.86 -12.54
C ALA A 14 13.41 22.83 -11.77
N LEU A 15 13.69 22.64 -10.47
CA LEU A 15 12.91 21.76 -9.61
C LEU A 15 11.59 22.41 -9.16
N GLN A 16 11.60 23.72 -8.93
CA GLN A 16 10.40 24.48 -8.55
C GLN A 16 9.43 24.65 -9.73
N GLU A 17 9.96 24.73 -10.95
CA GLU A 17 9.16 24.78 -12.18
C GLU A 17 8.71 23.40 -12.68
N ALA A 18 9.14 22.32 -12.03
CA ALA A 18 8.82 20.97 -12.49
C ALA A 18 7.31 20.71 -12.51
N GLY A 19 6.54 21.26 -11.57
CA GLY A 19 5.13 20.93 -11.37
C GLY A 19 4.96 19.46 -10.95
N GLN A 20 3.78 18.90 -11.19
CA GLN A 20 3.45 17.55 -10.74
C GLN A 20 4.22 16.45 -11.51
N ARG A 21 4.56 15.39 -10.79
CA ARG A 21 5.18 14.16 -11.30
C ARG A 21 4.42 12.97 -10.76
N THR A 22 4.35 11.93 -11.59
CA THR A 22 3.74 10.65 -11.23
C THR A 22 4.85 9.62 -11.07
N LEU A 23 4.93 9.02 -9.89
CA LEU A 23 5.84 7.95 -9.56
C LEU A 23 5.09 6.63 -9.55
N LEU A 24 5.55 5.68 -10.38
CA LEU A 24 5.02 4.32 -10.43
C LEU A 24 5.90 3.41 -9.58
N ILE A 25 5.31 2.82 -8.54
CA ILE A 25 5.98 1.92 -7.61
C ILE A 25 5.40 0.52 -7.78
N GLY A 26 6.27 -0.43 -8.13
CA GLY A 26 5.90 -1.83 -8.27
C GLY A 26 5.37 -2.24 -9.64
N ASP A 27 5.31 -1.33 -10.63
CA ASP A 27 4.79 -1.61 -11.98
C ASP A 27 5.49 -2.81 -12.66
N ASP A 28 6.82 -2.82 -12.71
CA ASP A 28 7.60 -3.97 -13.20
C ASP A 28 7.72 -5.11 -12.19
N LYS A 29 7.81 -4.76 -10.90
CA LYS A 29 8.04 -5.71 -9.80
C LYS A 29 7.18 -5.34 -8.60
N PRO A 30 5.96 -5.90 -8.51
CA PRO A 30 5.02 -5.57 -7.44
C PRO A 30 5.59 -5.82 -6.06
N ILE A 31 5.17 -4.99 -5.10
CA ILE A 31 5.39 -5.24 -3.68
C ILE A 31 4.54 -6.44 -3.30
N ARG A 32 5.09 -7.36 -2.52
CA ARG A 32 4.44 -8.63 -2.17
C ARG A 32 4.32 -8.76 -0.68
N ILE A 33 3.11 -9.07 -0.23
CA ILE A 33 2.80 -9.40 1.17
C ILE A 33 2.05 -10.72 1.24
N SER A 34 2.21 -11.43 2.35
CA SER A 34 1.48 -12.67 2.63
C SER A 34 0.53 -12.42 3.79
N SER A 35 -0.76 -12.39 3.50
CA SER A 35 -1.79 -12.08 4.51
C SER A 35 -2.92 -13.09 4.47
N GLY A 36 -3.44 -13.42 5.65
CA GLY A 36 -4.65 -14.22 5.78
C GLY A 36 -5.89 -13.32 5.81
N HIS A 37 -7.03 -13.84 5.38
CA HIS A 37 -8.30 -13.15 5.51
C HIS A 37 -9.49 -14.13 5.43
N ARG A 38 -10.70 -13.59 5.58
CA ARG A 38 -11.94 -14.20 5.11
C ARG A 38 -12.99 -13.12 4.85
N ILE A 39 -13.99 -13.45 4.05
CA ILE A 39 -15.16 -12.61 3.81
C ILE A 39 -16.35 -13.17 4.60
N LEU A 40 -16.61 -12.61 5.78
CA LEU A 40 -17.54 -13.15 6.79
C LEU A 40 -18.91 -13.52 6.23
N HIS A 41 -19.46 -12.68 5.35
CA HIS A 41 -20.81 -12.81 4.81
C HIS A 41 -20.89 -13.52 3.45
N HIS A 42 -19.83 -14.20 3.01
CA HIS A 42 -19.77 -14.86 1.71
C HIS A 42 -20.34 -16.31 1.74
N GLU A 43 -21.14 -16.70 0.75
CA GLU A 43 -21.76 -18.05 0.71
C GLU A 43 -20.79 -19.17 0.26
N GLY A 44 -19.71 -18.80 -0.42
CA GLY A 44 -18.70 -19.74 -0.95
C GLY A 44 -17.45 -19.87 -0.09
N LYS A 45 -16.39 -20.49 -0.66
CA LYS A 45 -15.13 -20.81 0.04
C LYS A 45 -14.46 -19.63 0.74
N CYS A 46 -14.63 -18.40 0.23
CA CYS A 46 -14.01 -17.20 0.79
C CYS A 46 -14.50 -16.83 2.19
N SER A 47 -15.61 -17.41 2.71
CA SER A 47 -16.00 -17.23 4.12
C SER A 47 -15.22 -18.07 5.11
N ARG A 48 -14.40 -19.01 4.62
CA ARG A 48 -13.48 -19.78 5.46
C ARG A 48 -12.16 -19.01 5.60
N PRO A 49 -11.49 -19.07 6.76
CA PRO A 49 -10.13 -18.56 6.90
C PRO A 49 -9.21 -19.14 5.82
N HIS A 50 -8.54 -18.26 5.07
CA HIS A 50 -7.55 -18.59 4.05
C HIS A 50 -6.55 -17.44 3.93
N GLY A 51 -5.77 -17.40 2.85
CA GLY A 51 -4.82 -16.31 2.64
C GLY A 51 -4.26 -16.30 1.23
N HIS A 52 -3.58 -15.20 0.94
CA HIS A 52 -3.12 -14.82 -0.38
C HIS A 52 -1.72 -14.25 -0.33
N ASN A 53 -1.01 -14.36 -1.45
CA ASN A 53 0.20 -13.60 -1.69
C ASN A 53 -0.20 -12.41 -2.53
N TYR A 54 -0.50 -11.30 -1.88
CA TYR A 54 -0.97 -10.10 -2.55
C TYR A 54 0.17 -9.47 -3.35
N GLU A 55 -0.14 -9.03 -4.56
CA GLU A 55 0.73 -8.17 -5.37
C GLU A 55 0.13 -6.77 -5.39
N ILE A 56 0.93 -5.78 -4.97
CA ILE A 56 0.50 -4.39 -4.80
C ILE A 56 1.37 -3.49 -5.66
N THR A 57 0.73 -2.62 -6.44
CA THR A 57 1.35 -1.52 -7.17
C THR A 57 0.71 -0.20 -6.76
N VAL A 58 1.50 0.87 -6.79
CA VAL A 58 1.10 2.20 -6.33
C VAL A 58 1.51 3.24 -7.36
N GLU A 59 0.58 4.09 -7.73
CA GLU A 59 0.82 5.31 -8.47
C GLU A 59 0.66 6.49 -7.51
N VAL A 60 1.68 7.36 -7.43
CA VAL A 60 1.66 8.55 -6.57
C VAL A 60 1.92 9.77 -7.42
N THR A 61 1.00 10.75 -7.40
CA THR A 61 1.15 12.01 -8.12
C THR A 61 1.29 13.17 -7.13
N GLY A 62 2.32 13.99 -7.32
CA GLY A 62 2.60 15.14 -6.48
C GLY A 62 3.75 16.00 -6.99
N GLU A 63 4.03 17.07 -6.27
CA GLU A 63 5.22 17.91 -6.51
C GLU A 63 6.47 17.30 -5.87
N LEU A 64 7.65 17.70 -6.35
CA LEU A 64 8.90 17.29 -5.71
C LEU A 64 9.06 18.01 -4.37
N THR A 65 9.39 17.25 -3.33
CA THR A 65 9.84 17.75 -2.03
C THR A 65 11.17 18.50 -2.14
N GLU A 66 11.61 19.16 -1.06
CA GLU A 66 12.93 19.80 -1.00
C GLU A 66 14.08 18.80 -1.21
N GLU A 67 13.85 17.54 -0.84
CA GLU A 67 14.74 16.41 -1.04
C GLU A 67 14.74 15.86 -2.47
N GLY A 68 13.79 16.29 -3.31
CA GLY A 68 13.78 16.02 -4.75
C GLY A 68 13.00 14.77 -5.19
N TRP A 69 12.12 14.23 -4.35
CA TRP A 69 11.22 13.13 -4.69
C TRP A 69 9.75 13.48 -4.45
N VAL A 70 8.82 12.78 -5.12
CA VAL A 70 7.38 12.90 -4.88
C VAL A 70 7.00 12.33 -3.51
N VAL A 71 7.53 11.13 -3.20
CA VAL A 71 7.38 10.43 -1.92
C VAL A 71 8.58 9.51 -1.69
N ASP A 72 8.94 9.26 -0.43
CA ASP A 72 9.95 8.24 -0.12
C ASP A 72 9.34 6.84 -0.30
N LYS A 73 10.06 5.95 -0.98
CA LYS A 73 9.60 4.57 -1.18
C LYS A 73 9.42 3.81 0.14
N GLY A 74 10.24 4.12 1.13
CA GLY A 74 10.18 3.58 2.49
C GLY A 74 8.83 3.84 3.15
N ASP A 75 8.26 5.03 2.96
CA ASP A 75 6.93 5.38 3.49
C ASP A 75 5.83 4.55 2.84
N VAL A 76 5.91 4.35 1.52
CA VAL A 76 4.98 3.49 0.77
C VAL A 76 5.05 2.05 1.28
N THR A 77 6.27 1.52 1.44
CA THR A 77 6.46 0.16 1.96
C THR A 77 6.02 0.02 3.41
N ALA A 78 6.21 1.03 4.26
CA ALA A 78 5.78 0.99 5.65
C ALA A 78 4.26 0.85 5.79
N VAL A 79 3.48 1.53 4.93
CA VAL A 79 2.02 1.40 4.91
C VAL A 79 1.59 0.00 4.46
N ILE A 80 2.23 -0.56 3.43
CA ILE A 80 1.91 -1.89 2.90
C ILE A 80 2.32 -3.00 3.89
N ASP A 81 3.53 -2.91 4.44
CA ASP A 81 4.10 -3.91 5.35
C ASP A 81 3.32 -4.00 6.67
N ALA A 82 2.53 -2.98 7.02
CA ALA A 82 1.59 -3.04 8.14
C ALA A 82 0.53 -4.16 7.99
N TRP A 83 0.34 -4.68 6.77
CA TRP A 83 -0.55 -5.81 6.47
C TRP A 83 0.20 -7.12 6.18
N ASP A 84 1.53 -7.11 6.11
CA ASP A 84 2.31 -8.31 5.86
C ASP A 84 2.33 -9.24 7.08
N HIS A 85 2.21 -10.54 6.84
CA HIS A 85 2.08 -11.58 7.88
C HIS A 85 0.94 -11.32 8.89
N ARG A 86 -0.09 -10.58 8.48
CA ARG A 86 -1.29 -10.31 9.29
C ARG A 86 -2.48 -11.16 8.84
N PHE A 87 -3.49 -11.21 9.69
CA PHE A 87 -4.80 -11.75 9.34
C PHE A 87 -5.85 -10.63 9.36
N LEU A 88 -6.41 -10.30 8.20
CA LEU A 88 -7.37 -9.21 8.00
C LEU A 88 -8.80 -9.73 8.21
N VAL A 89 -9.57 -9.01 9.02
CA VAL A 89 -10.98 -9.33 9.32
C VAL A 89 -11.85 -8.08 9.31
N GLU A 90 -13.13 -8.26 9.00
CA GLU A 90 -14.14 -7.22 9.19
C GLU A 90 -14.47 -7.05 10.68
N ALA A 91 -14.80 -5.83 11.10
CA ALA A 91 -15.28 -5.55 12.43
C ALA A 91 -16.52 -6.40 12.76
N GLY A 92 -16.53 -6.99 13.97
CA GLY A 92 -17.59 -7.91 14.40
C GLY A 92 -17.38 -9.36 13.96
N ASP A 93 -16.28 -9.69 13.27
CA ASP A 93 -15.91 -11.05 12.95
C ASP A 93 -15.56 -11.85 14.23
N PRO A 94 -16.17 -13.03 14.48
CA PRO A 94 -15.89 -13.86 15.66
C PRO A 94 -14.44 -14.35 15.81
N LEU A 95 -13.62 -14.26 14.77
CA LEU A 95 -12.19 -14.58 14.86
C LEU A 95 -11.42 -13.53 15.68
N ILE A 96 -11.95 -12.33 15.84
CA ILE A 96 -11.35 -11.29 16.70
C ILE A 96 -11.18 -11.87 18.10
N ASP A 97 -12.28 -12.31 18.73
CA ASP A 97 -12.25 -12.93 20.06
C ASP A 97 -11.39 -14.21 20.09
N ALA A 98 -11.36 -14.98 19.00
CA ALA A 98 -10.60 -16.22 18.93
C ALA A 98 -9.07 -16.00 18.94
N PHE A 99 -8.58 -15.02 18.19
CA PHE A 99 -7.17 -14.63 18.19
C PHE A 99 -6.78 -13.95 19.50
N GLU A 100 -7.64 -13.10 20.07
CA GLU A 100 -7.41 -12.52 21.39
C GLU A 100 -7.28 -13.61 22.46
N ALA A 101 -8.17 -14.61 22.43
CA ALA A 101 -8.14 -15.73 23.36
C ALA A 101 -6.93 -16.65 23.20
N SER A 102 -6.33 -16.75 22.00
CA SER A 102 -5.09 -17.51 21.79
C SER A 102 -3.83 -16.74 22.19
N GLY A 103 -3.94 -15.42 22.42
CA GLY A 103 -2.80 -14.54 22.67
C GLY A 103 -2.15 -14.00 21.39
N ASP A 104 -2.78 -14.21 20.23
CA ASP A 104 -2.29 -13.78 18.90
C ASP A 104 -3.08 -12.57 18.36
N GLY A 105 -3.79 -11.84 19.23
CA GLY A 105 -4.59 -10.66 18.83
C GLY A 105 -3.75 -9.58 18.15
N ASP A 106 -2.45 -9.52 18.48
CA ASP A 106 -1.50 -8.63 17.83
C ASP A 106 -1.19 -9.03 16.39
N ALA A 107 -1.66 -10.16 15.85
CA ALA A 107 -1.54 -10.55 14.44
C ALA A 107 -2.73 -10.09 13.57
N LEU A 108 -3.79 -9.54 14.19
CA LEU A 108 -4.99 -9.09 13.47
C LEU A 108 -4.84 -7.69 12.88
N VAL A 109 -5.54 -7.47 11.78
CA VAL A 109 -5.92 -6.14 11.28
C VAL A 109 -7.43 -6.14 11.14
N VAL A 110 -8.10 -5.32 11.94
CA VAL A 110 -9.56 -5.17 11.90
C VAL A 110 -9.92 -4.00 11.00
N LEU A 111 -10.77 -4.24 10.00
CA LEU A 111 -11.27 -3.26 9.05
C LEU A 111 -12.76 -3.00 9.31
N GLU A 112 -13.23 -1.78 9.06
CA GLU A 112 -14.67 -1.45 9.14
C GLU A 112 -15.50 -2.05 7.99
N HIS A 113 -14.84 -2.72 7.04
CA HIS A 113 -15.42 -3.29 5.83
C HIS A 113 -14.84 -4.69 5.54
N PRO A 114 -15.50 -5.52 4.72
CA PRO A 114 -14.98 -6.83 4.35
C PRO A 114 -13.60 -6.71 3.68
N PRO A 115 -12.61 -7.56 4.03
CA PRO A 115 -11.24 -7.46 3.51
C PRO A 115 -11.12 -8.05 2.09
N THR A 116 -11.86 -7.50 1.12
CA THR A 116 -11.71 -7.83 -0.31
C THR A 116 -10.58 -7.01 -0.94
N ALA A 117 -10.05 -7.44 -2.09
CA ALA A 117 -9.07 -6.67 -2.85
C ALA A 117 -9.51 -5.22 -3.13
N GLU A 118 -10.78 -4.98 -3.46
CA GLU A 118 -11.34 -3.65 -3.74
C GLU A 118 -11.39 -2.76 -2.50
N VAL A 119 -11.74 -3.31 -1.34
CA VAL A 119 -11.70 -2.56 -0.08
C VAL A 119 -10.26 -2.28 0.33
N MET A 120 -9.39 -3.29 0.18
CA MET A 120 -7.97 -3.18 0.49
C MET A 120 -7.28 -2.07 -0.33
N SER A 121 -7.58 -1.95 -1.63
CA SER A 121 -7.00 -0.88 -2.45
C SER A 121 -7.39 0.51 -1.95
N VAL A 122 -8.67 0.75 -1.71
CA VAL A 122 -9.18 2.04 -1.21
C VAL A 122 -8.60 2.41 0.15
N LEU A 123 -8.49 1.43 1.06
CA LEU A 123 -7.94 1.68 2.39
C LEU A 123 -6.42 1.94 2.36
N LEU A 124 -5.68 1.31 1.45
CA LEU A 124 -4.27 1.63 1.25
C LEU A 124 -4.10 3.04 0.66
N GLU A 125 -4.91 3.45 -0.31
CA GLU A 125 -4.92 4.82 -0.85
C GLU A 125 -5.14 5.85 0.26
N GLN A 126 -6.16 5.65 1.09
CA GLN A 126 -6.46 6.56 2.21
C GLN A 126 -5.31 6.62 3.21
N ARG A 127 -4.77 5.47 3.63
CA ARG A 127 -3.63 5.42 4.57
C ARG A 127 -2.38 6.08 4.00
N MET A 128 -2.15 5.96 2.71
CA MET A 128 -1.03 6.60 2.02
C MET A 128 -1.22 8.10 1.95
N LEU A 129 -2.41 8.60 1.56
CA LEU A 129 -2.71 10.03 1.57
C LEU A 129 -2.58 10.65 2.96
N ASP A 130 -3.00 9.94 4.01
CA ASP A 130 -2.85 10.39 5.41
C ASP A 130 -1.39 10.40 5.90
N ALA A 131 -0.54 9.53 5.35
CA ALA A 131 0.85 9.36 5.76
C ALA A 131 1.84 10.21 4.96
N PHE A 132 1.50 10.55 3.71
CA PHE A 132 2.41 11.23 2.78
C PHE A 132 2.42 12.75 2.96
N PRO A 133 3.44 13.44 2.43
CA PRO A 133 3.50 14.90 2.50
C PRO A 133 2.35 15.58 1.75
N ASP A 134 1.98 16.79 2.17
CA ASP A 134 0.94 17.62 1.52
C ASP A 134 1.22 17.94 0.04
N THR A 135 2.45 17.72 -0.43
CA THR A 135 2.82 17.85 -1.85
C THR A 135 2.23 16.74 -2.73
N VAL A 136 1.78 15.63 -2.14
CA VAL A 136 1.07 14.55 -2.83
C VAL A 136 -0.39 14.96 -3.03
N SER A 137 -0.84 14.93 -4.29
CA SER A 137 -2.22 15.30 -4.65
C SER A 137 -3.11 14.10 -4.93
N ASP A 138 -2.52 12.95 -5.28
CA ASP A 138 -3.28 11.76 -5.66
C ASP A 138 -2.45 10.50 -5.41
N VAL A 139 -3.13 9.44 -4.96
CA VAL A 139 -2.59 8.10 -4.79
C VAL A 139 -3.60 7.11 -5.34
N SER A 140 -3.14 6.20 -6.18
CA SER A 140 -3.93 5.10 -6.71
C SER A 140 -3.23 3.78 -6.40
N VAL A 141 -3.96 2.78 -5.88
CA VAL A 141 -3.39 1.48 -5.48
C VAL A 141 -4.10 0.37 -6.23
N SER A 142 -3.33 -0.56 -6.80
CA SER A 142 -3.88 -1.83 -7.30
C SER A 142 -3.50 -2.97 -6.37
N VAL A 143 -4.46 -3.85 -6.08
CA VAL A 143 -4.29 -5.02 -5.20
C VAL A 143 -4.74 -6.28 -5.93
N SER A 144 -3.86 -7.27 -6.01
CA SER A 144 -4.11 -8.56 -6.66
C SER A 144 -3.90 -9.70 -5.66
N GLU A 145 -4.89 -10.58 -5.45
CA GLU A 145 -4.84 -11.65 -4.43
C GLU A 145 -4.00 -12.86 -4.89
N THR A 146 -3.97 -13.07 -6.20
CA THR A 146 -3.21 -14.04 -7.02
C THR A 146 -3.63 -13.74 -8.47
N GLY A 147 -2.91 -14.22 -9.50
CA GLY A 147 -3.18 -13.89 -10.92
C GLY A 147 -4.58 -14.21 -11.49
N GLU A 148 -5.56 -14.56 -10.66
CA GLU A 148 -6.97 -14.74 -11.00
C GLU A 148 -7.84 -13.49 -10.73
N LEU A 149 -7.49 -12.62 -9.77
CA LEU A 149 -8.30 -11.46 -9.37
C LEU A 149 -7.43 -10.25 -9.01
N CYS A 150 -7.77 -9.09 -9.58
CA CYS A 150 -7.12 -7.80 -9.34
C CYS A 150 -8.18 -6.70 -9.22
N ALA A 151 -8.08 -5.89 -8.17
CA ALA A 151 -8.79 -4.64 -8.04
C ALA A 151 -7.87 -3.49 -8.49
N SER A 152 -8.33 -2.66 -9.41
CA SER A 152 -7.63 -1.48 -9.91
C SER A 152 -8.56 -0.27 -9.94
N TYR A 153 -7.96 0.91 -10.03
CA TYR A 153 -8.61 2.22 -10.17
C TYR A 153 -9.02 2.52 -11.62
#